data_AF-A0A7X0G995-F1
#
_entry.id   AF-A0A7X0G995-F1
#
_cell.length_a   1.000
_cell.length_b   1.000
_cell.length_c   1.000
_cell.angle_alpha   90.00
_cell.angle_beta   90.00
_cell.angle_gamma   90.00
#
_symmetry.space_group_name_H-M   'P 1'
#
loop_
_entity.id
_entity.type
_entity.pdbx_description
1 polymer ?
#
loop_
_entity_poly.entity_id
_entity_poly.type
_entity_poly.pdbx_seq_one_letter_code
_entity_poly.pdbx_strand_id
1 'polypeptide(L)'
;MTVILEREEQLMSAPASGWHRVCPLDELELAWGEAALIDGIQVALFRVDAEKVYAVAQQDPATLANVMARGITGSRGSRPTIASPLHKEVYDLQTGECYSNPELRLPAFKTRMVDGFIEVEV
;
A
#
# COMPACT_ATOMS: atom_id res chain seq x y z
N MET A 1 30.76 0.05 -31.39
CA MET A 1 30.31 1.46 -31.41
C MET A 1 28.92 1.50 -30.81
N THR A 2 28.92 1.79 -29.52
CA THR A 2 27.87 2.24 -28.58
C THR A 2 26.40 2.18 -29.00
N VAL A 3 25.65 1.23 -28.42
CA VAL A 3 24.19 1.34 -28.19
C VAL A 3 23.86 0.67 -26.85
N ILE A 4 24.47 1.12 -25.74
CA ILE A 4 24.15 0.61 -24.39
C ILE A 4 23.78 1.74 -23.41
N LEU A 5 24.10 3.00 -23.71
CA LEU A 5 23.96 4.08 -22.73
C LEU A 5 22.55 4.69 -22.58
N GLU A 6 21.63 4.46 -23.52
CA GLU A 6 20.28 5.07 -23.44
C GLU A 6 19.27 4.23 -22.63
N ARG A 7 19.60 2.97 -22.29
CA ARG A 7 18.67 2.05 -21.59
C ARG A 7 18.87 2.00 -20.08
N GLU A 8 19.97 2.55 -19.57
CA GLU A 8 20.28 2.59 -18.13
C GLU A 8 19.69 3.83 -17.43
N GLU A 9 19.57 4.97 -18.11
CA GLU A 9 18.98 6.19 -17.51
C GLU A 9 17.49 6.06 -17.19
N GLN A 10 16.77 5.17 -17.89
CA GLN A 10 15.34 4.94 -17.65
C GLN A 10 15.05 4.03 -16.45
N LEU A 11 16.08 3.34 -15.91
CA LEU A 11 15.98 2.47 -14.74
C LEU A 11 16.26 3.21 -13.41
N MET A 12 16.68 4.48 -13.45
CA MET A 12 17.10 5.25 -12.27
C MET A 12 16.42 6.63 -12.16
N SER A 13 15.21 6.81 -12.69
CA SER A 13 14.39 7.94 -12.25
C SER A 13 13.97 7.66 -10.81
N ALA A 14 14.33 8.56 -9.88
CA ALA A 14 13.68 8.57 -8.57
C ALA A 14 12.15 8.62 -8.79
N PRO A 15 11.35 7.89 -8.00
CA PRO A 15 9.89 7.94 -8.12
C PRO A 15 9.45 9.39 -8.06
N ALA A 16 8.61 9.81 -9.01
CA ALA A 16 8.09 11.17 -8.99
C ALA A 16 7.15 11.26 -7.80
N SER A 17 7.60 11.95 -6.74
CA SER A 17 6.79 12.09 -5.55
C SER A 17 5.54 12.90 -5.86
N GLY A 18 4.38 12.40 -5.44
CA GLY A 18 3.11 13.06 -5.71
C GLY A 18 1.92 12.11 -5.73
N TRP A 19 0.79 12.66 -6.17
CA TRP A 19 -0.47 11.92 -6.29
C TRP A 19 -0.52 11.15 -7.60
N HIS A 20 -0.78 9.85 -7.49
CA HIS A 20 -0.90 8.91 -8.60
C HIS A 20 -2.28 8.30 -8.63
N ARG A 21 -2.95 8.38 -9.78
CA ARG A 21 -4.24 7.72 -10.01
C ARG A 21 -4.02 6.22 -10.21
N VAL A 22 -4.67 5.40 -9.38
CA VAL A 22 -4.43 3.94 -9.35
C VAL A 22 -5.54 3.16 -10.03
N CYS A 23 -6.75 3.16 -9.48
CA CYS A 23 -7.90 2.46 -10.04
C CYS A 23 -9.22 3.14 -9.64
N PRO A 24 -10.34 2.83 -10.33
CA PRO A 24 -11.69 3.13 -9.86
C PRO A 24 -11.98 2.51 -8.48
N LEU A 25 -12.86 3.14 -7.70
CA LEU A 25 -13.25 2.63 -6.37
C LEU A 25 -13.97 1.26 -6.42
N ASP A 26 -14.75 1.02 -7.47
CA ASP A 26 -15.54 -0.20 -7.65
C ASP A 26 -14.72 -1.41 -8.12
N GLU A 27 -13.46 -1.20 -8.51
CA GLU A 27 -12.50 -2.30 -8.70
C GLU A 27 -11.93 -2.81 -7.37
N LEU A 28 -12.08 -2.06 -6.26
CA LEU A 28 -11.74 -2.54 -4.92
C LEU A 28 -12.97 -3.16 -4.24
N GLU A 29 -12.89 -4.48 -4.04
CA GLU A 29 -13.83 -5.23 -3.22
C GLU A 29 -13.69 -4.84 -1.73
N LEU A 30 -14.82 -4.81 -1.01
CA LEU A 30 -14.81 -4.45 0.40
C LEU A 30 -14.01 -5.46 1.23
N ALA A 31 -13.18 -4.95 2.13
CA ALA A 31 -12.34 -5.71 3.06
C ALA A 31 -11.32 -6.65 2.39
N TRP A 32 -11.14 -6.55 1.07
CA TRP A 32 -10.17 -7.29 0.29
C TRP A 32 -8.97 -6.41 -0.07
N GLY A 33 -7.77 -6.99 -0.06
CA GLY A 33 -6.55 -6.25 -0.37
C GLY A 33 -6.10 -6.47 -1.81
N GLU A 34 -5.74 -5.39 -2.49
CA GLU A 34 -5.19 -5.42 -3.85
C GLU A 34 -3.79 -4.82 -3.89
N ALA A 35 -2.88 -5.42 -4.67
CA ALA A 35 -1.52 -4.91 -4.82
C ALA A 35 -1.42 -4.05 -6.08
N ALA A 36 -0.79 -2.89 -5.95
CA ALA A 36 -0.49 -1.97 -7.06
C ALA A 36 1.02 -1.67 -7.12
N LEU A 37 1.51 -1.38 -8.32
CA LEU A 37 2.87 -0.88 -8.56
C LEU A 37 2.77 0.57 -9.03
N ILE A 38 3.27 1.51 -8.23
CA ILE A 38 3.17 2.95 -8.47
C ILE A 38 4.59 3.51 -8.47
N ASP A 39 5.08 4.00 -9.61
CA ASP A 39 6.47 4.50 -9.75
C ASP A 39 7.54 3.58 -9.15
N GLY A 40 7.37 2.26 -9.32
CA GLY A 40 8.30 1.25 -8.82
C GLY A 40 8.11 0.88 -7.34
N ILE A 41 7.17 1.51 -6.62
CA ILE A 41 6.83 1.20 -5.23
C ILE A 41 5.60 0.28 -5.21
N GLN A 42 5.71 -0.83 -4.48
CA GLN A 42 4.59 -1.77 -4.31
C GLN A 42 3.73 -1.37 -3.11
N VAL A 43 2.44 -1.18 -3.36
CA VAL A 43 1.45 -0.70 -2.39
C VAL A 43 0.31 -1.70 -2.28
N ALA A 44 -0.16 -1.96 -1.06
CA ALA A 44 -1.39 -2.70 -0.79
C ALA A 44 -2.52 -1.71 -0.52
N LEU A 45 -3.61 -1.84 -1.25
CA LEU A 45 -4.83 -1.03 -1.14
C LEU A 45 -5.92 -1.83 -0.44
N PHE A 46 -6.62 -1.18 0.49
CA PHE A 46 -7.74 -1.78 1.22
C PHE A 46 -8.92 -0.83 1.26
N ARG A 47 -10.05 -1.25 0.71
CA ARG A 47 -11.32 -0.57 0.89
C ARG A 47 -12.01 -1.12 2.15
N VAL A 48 -12.15 -0.30 3.19
CA VAL A 48 -12.71 -0.75 4.48
C VAL A 48 -14.17 -0.34 4.70
N ASP A 49 -14.65 0.63 3.92
CA ASP A 49 -16.07 1.00 3.86
C ASP A 49 -16.43 1.53 2.46
N ALA A 50 -17.62 2.10 2.31
CA ALA A 50 -18.12 2.57 1.03
C ALA A 50 -17.18 3.55 0.31
N GLU A 51 -16.45 4.40 1.04
CA GLU A 51 -15.63 5.49 0.47
C GLU A 51 -14.22 5.59 1.09
N LYS A 52 -13.91 4.81 2.13
CA LYS A 52 -12.60 4.82 2.77
C LYS A 52 -11.70 3.74 2.22
N VAL A 53 -10.62 4.20 1.62
CA VAL A 53 -9.52 3.39 1.13
C VAL A 53 -8.25 3.74 1.89
N TYR A 54 -7.50 2.73 2.31
CA TYR A 54 -6.18 2.88 2.92
C TYR A 54 -5.13 2.25 2.01
N ALA A 55 -3.94 2.85 2.00
CA ALA A 55 -2.80 2.39 1.24
C ALA A 55 -1.62 2.20 2.18
N VAL A 56 -0.95 1.05 2.09
CA VAL A 56 0.23 0.71 2.89
C VAL A 56 1.27 0.04 2.02
N ALA A 57 2.51 -0.11 2.50
CA ALA A 57 3.52 -0.87 1.76
C ALA A 57 3.05 -2.32 1.54
N GLN A 58 3.28 -2.85 0.36
CA GLN A 58 3.02 -4.27 0.09
C GLN A 58 4.01 -5.18 0.82
N GLN A 59 5.21 -4.66 1.13
CA GLN A 59 6.24 -5.36 1.87
C GLN A 59 5.92 -5.41 3.37
N ASP A 60 5.90 -6.61 3.93
CA ASP A 60 5.80 -6.83 5.38
C ASP A 60 7.12 -6.41 6.07
N PRO A 61 7.08 -5.49 7.05
CA PRO A 61 8.28 -5.02 7.77
C PRO A 61 9.04 -6.13 8.51
N ALA A 62 8.35 -7.18 8.95
CA ALA A 62 8.97 -8.25 9.74
C ALA A 62 9.73 -9.26 8.85
N THR A 63 9.18 -9.57 7.68
CA THR A 63 9.65 -10.67 6.83
C THR A 63 10.27 -10.20 5.51
N LEU A 64 10.08 -8.92 5.17
CA LEU A 64 10.47 -8.31 3.90
C LEU A 64 9.79 -8.93 2.67
N ALA A 65 8.76 -9.76 2.87
CA ALA A 65 7.98 -10.36 1.80
C ALA A 65 6.88 -9.42 1.31
N ASN A 66 6.65 -9.37 -0.01
CA ASN A 66 5.60 -8.56 -0.64
C ASN A 66 4.23 -9.26 -0.54
N VAL A 67 3.63 -9.25 0.64
CA VAL A 67 2.45 -10.07 0.95
C VAL A 67 1.29 -9.31 1.60
N MET A 68 1.43 -8.03 1.96
CA MET A 68 0.46 -7.36 2.84
C MET A 68 -0.97 -7.32 2.29
N ALA A 69 -1.17 -7.17 0.97
CA ALA A 69 -2.50 -7.26 0.33
C ALA A 69 -3.25 -8.58 0.62
N ARG A 70 -2.55 -9.64 1.02
CA ARG A 70 -3.14 -10.94 1.39
C ARG A 70 -3.52 -11.04 2.88
N GLY A 71 -3.35 -9.96 3.63
CA GLY A 71 -3.63 -9.93 5.05
C GLY A 71 -5.13 -9.95 5.33
N ILE A 72 -5.48 -10.22 6.59
CA ILE A 72 -6.88 -10.19 7.04
C ILE A 72 -7.16 -8.81 7.63
N THR A 73 -8.10 -8.08 7.03
CA THR A 73 -8.57 -6.80 7.56
C THR A 73 -9.39 -7.00 8.83
N GLY A 74 -9.37 -6.00 9.71
CA GLY A 74 -10.09 -6.04 10.98
C GLY A 74 -10.20 -4.66 11.60
N SER A 75 -10.47 -4.63 12.90
CA SER A 75 -10.50 -3.38 13.65
C SER A 75 -10.02 -3.55 15.09
N ARG A 76 -9.49 -2.46 15.65
CA ARG A 76 -9.25 -2.28 17.08
C ARG A 76 -10.05 -1.08 17.57
N GLY A 77 -11.26 -1.33 18.04
CA GLY A 77 -12.23 -0.26 18.28
C GLY A 77 -12.62 0.41 16.96
N SER A 78 -12.42 1.73 16.84
CA SER A 78 -12.69 2.47 15.59
C SER A 78 -11.51 2.50 14.61
N ARG A 79 -10.38 1.86 14.94
CA ARG A 79 -9.16 1.87 14.13
C ARG A 79 -9.16 0.71 13.14
N PRO A 80 -9.06 0.94 11.82
CA PRO A 80 -8.96 -0.14 10.84
C PRO A 80 -7.59 -0.79 10.91
N THR A 81 -7.53 -2.12 10.83
CA THR A 81 -6.29 -2.88 10.97
C THR A 81 -6.11 -3.90 9.86
N ILE A 82 -4.86 -4.33 9.66
CA ILE A 82 -4.48 -5.46 8.81
C ILE A 82 -3.55 -6.39 9.60
N ALA A 83 -3.88 -7.68 9.64
CA ALA A 83 -2.96 -8.70 10.17
C ALA A 83 -2.05 -9.20 9.04
N SER A 84 -0.73 -9.19 9.25
CA SER A 84 0.23 -9.77 8.30
C SER A 84 -0.16 -11.23 7.98
N PRO A 85 -0.08 -11.67 6.71
CA PRO A 85 -0.38 -13.06 6.36
C PRO A 85 0.52 -14.08 7.05
N LEU A 86 1.78 -13.72 7.31
CA LEU A 86 2.82 -14.67 7.70
C LEU A 86 2.88 -14.86 9.22
N HIS A 87 3.16 -13.78 9.97
CA HIS A 87 3.38 -13.86 11.42
C HIS A 87 2.30 -13.16 12.26
N LYS A 88 1.25 -12.63 11.60
CA LYS A 88 0.03 -12.10 12.25
C LYS A 88 0.24 -10.84 13.10
N GLU A 89 1.35 -10.12 12.91
CA GLU A 89 1.47 -8.76 13.42
C GLU A 89 0.30 -7.91 12.92
N VAL A 90 -0.33 -7.19 13.84
CA VAL A 90 -1.50 -6.37 13.53
C VAL A 90 -1.06 -4.92 13.37
N TYR A 91 -1.27 -4.37 12.18
CA TYR A 91 -0.92 -3.00 11.86
C TYR A 91 -2.17 -2.13 11.72
N ASP A 92 -2.10 -0.89 12.18
CA ASP A 92 -3.09 0.14 11.92
C ASP A 92 -2.98 0.62 10.46
N LEU A 93 -4.05 0.51 9.68
CA LEU A 93 -4.07 0.87 8.26
C LEU A 93 -3.94 2.38 8.01
N GLN A 94 -4.27 3.22 8.99
CA GLN A 94 -4.18 4.67 8.86
C GLN A 94 -2.79 5.19 9.20
N THR A 95 -2.16 4.69 10.26
CA THR A 95 -0.89 5.22 10.76
C THR A 95 0.31 4.35 10.46
N GLY A 96 0.09 3.05 10.20
CA GLY A 96 1.16 2.07 10.04
C GLY A 96 1.71 1.49 11.35
N GLU A 97 1.18 1.91 12.50
CA GLU A 97 1.62 1.44 13.81
C GLU A 97 1.37 -0.07 13.96
N CYS A 98 2.37 -0.82 14.43
CA CYS A 98 2.19 -2.21 14.78
C CYS A 98 1.76 -2.34 16.24
N TYR A 99 0.56 -2.90 16.45
CA TYR A 99 0.03 -3.16 17.79
C TYR A 99 0.62 -4.39 18.48
N SER A 100 1.28 -5.25 17.73
CA SER A 100 1.88 -6.49 18.22
C SER A 100 3.35 -6.31 18.63
N ASN A 101 4.08 -5.45 17.92
CA ASN A 101 5.50 -5.20 18.16
C ASN A 101 5.83 -3.71 17.87
N PRO A 102 6.12 -2.89 18.88
CA PRO A 102 6.37 -1.46 18.71
C PRO A 102 7.64 -1.12 17.92
N GLU A 103 8.53 -2.08 17.69
CA GLU A 103 9.73 -1.91 16.84
C GLU A 103 9.40 -1.97 15.34
N LEU A 104 8.23 -2.50 14.98
CA LEU A 104 7.79 -2.61 13.60
C LEU A 104 6.85 -1.48 13.22
N ARG A 105 6.98 -1.02 11.98
CA ARG A 105 6.09 -0.02 11.40
C ARG A 105 5.86 -0.32 9.94
N LEU A 106 4.61 -0.40 9.55
CA LEU A 106 4.20 -0.56 8.16
C LEU A 106 4.08 0.82 7.53
N PRO A 107 4.82 1.16 6.46
CA PRO A 107 4.64 2.46 5.80
C PRO A 107 3.19 2.61 5.31
N ALA A 108 2.56 3.73 5.65
CA ALA A 108 1.22 4.10 5.22
C ALA A 108 1.29 5.31 4.29
N PHE A 109 0.53 5.27 3.21
CA PHE A 109 0.47 6.30 2.18
C PHE A 109 -0.84 7.07 2.29
N LYS A 110 -0.83 8.35 1.91
CA LYS A 110 -2.08 9.12 1.85
C LYS A 110 -2.89 8.65 0.67
N THR A 111 -4.20 8.59 0.86
CA THR A 111 -5.18 8.27 -0.18
C THR A 111 -6.20 9.39 -0.30
N ARG A 112 -6.74 9.58 -1.49
CA ARG A 112 -7.92 10.43 -1.72
C ARG A 112 -8.75 9.87 -2.87
N MET A 113 -10.01 10.29 -2.94
CA MET A 113 -10.85 10.02 -4.09
C MET A 113 -11.00 11.27 -4.95
N VAL A 114 -10.80 11.15 -6.26
CA VAL A 114 -10.98 12.22 -7.25
C VAL A 114 -11.75 11.62 -8.43
N ASP A 115 -12.93 12.17 -8.73
CA ASP A 115 -13.77 11.76 -9.87
C ASP A 115 -14.03 10.24 -9.94
N GLY A 116 -14.24 9.59 -8.78
CA GLY A 116 -14.50 8.15 -8.67
C GLY A 116 -13.25 7.26 -8.70
N PHE A 117 -12.05 7.85 -8.78
CA PHE A 117 -10.78 7.14 -8.77
C PHE A 117 -10.03 7.35 -7.48
N ILE A 118 -9.31 6.31 -7.07
CA ILE A 118 -8.41 6.33 -5.95
C ILE A 118 -7.08 6.92 -6.42
N GLU A 119 -6.59 7.91 -5.69
CA GLU A 119 -5.24 8.42 -5.83
C GLU A 119 -4.43 8.14 -4.57
N VAL A 120 -3.16 7.79 -4.74
CA VAL A 120 -2.20 7.50 -3.67
C VAL A 120 -1.04 8.47 -3.78
N GLU A 121 -0.64 9.08 -2.64
CA GLU A 121 0.56 9.90 -2.55
C GLU A 121 1.76 9.02 -2.22
N VAL A 122 2.69 8.90 -3.17
CA VAL A 122 3.92 8.10 -3.04
C VAL A 122 5.16 8.98 -3.13
#